data_AF-A0A7J6GFD7-F1
#
_entry.id   AF-A0A7J6GFD7-F1
#
_cell.length_a   1.000
_cell.length_b   1.000
_cell.length_c   1.000
_cell.angle_alpha   90.00
_cell.angle_beta   90.00
_cell.angle_gamma   90.00
#
_symmetry.space_group_name_H-M   'P 1'
#
loop_
_entity.id
_entity.type
_entity.pdbx_description
1 polymer ?
#
loop_
_entity_poly.entity_id
_entity_poly.type
_entity_poly.pdbx_seq_one_letter_code
_entity_poly.pdbx_strand_id
1 'polypeptide(L)'
;MKQEGKRMTILRFLFIAYVSGMLAFKTVRAQSGFISIDCGITENMTYTDKTTELNYVSESGFIENNIGERHTISLEYHFNTLDQQFSTLRSFPQGDKNCYTLRPGDGKGNKYLIRARFLYGNYDGRMTLPVFDLYLGANKWSSVKFDNANISLTKEIIHIPSSDYIFVCVVNTGHGTPFISALELRPLKNSTYTSATAAVLYRRLDVGSTSNISVR
;
A
#
# COMPACT_ATOMS: atom_id res chain seq x y z
N MET A 1 48.40 38.06 -23.49
CA MET A 1 46.93 38.23 -23.36
C MET A 1 46.06 37.25 -24.17
N LYS A 2 46.60 36.27 -24.93
CA LYS A 2 45.77 35.33 -25.73
C LYS A 2 45.52 33.96 -25.06
N GLN A 3 46.21 33.68 -23.96
CA GLN A 3 46.22 32.37 -23.30
C GLN A 3 45.20 32.25 -22.16
N GLU A 4 44.89 33.35 -21.47
CA GLU A 4 43.89 33.37 -20.38
C GLU A 4 42.44 33.23 -20.87
N GLY A 5 42.11 33.84 -22.01
CA GLY A 5 40.76 33.74 -22.60
C GLY A 5 40.36 32.32 -23.02
N LYS A 6 41.33 31.49 -23.45
CA LYS A 6 41.08 30.07 -23.77
C LYS A 6 40.83 29.24 -22.51
N ARG A 7 41.57 29.50 -21.44
CA ARG A 7 41.46 28.77 -20.16
C ARG A 7 40.11 29.01 -19.49
N MET A 8 39.63 30.25 -19.53
CA MET A 8 38.34 30.64 -18.94
C MET A 8 37.13 30.11 -19.76
N THR A 9 37.28 30.00 -21.08
CA THR A 9 36.26 29.41 -21.96
C THR A 9 36.13 27.90 -21.74
N ILE A 10 37.26 27.18 -21.63
CA ILE A 10 37.29 25.73 -21.35
C ILE A 10 36.67 25.42 -19.97
N LEU A 11 36.95 26.25 -18.96
CA LEU A 11 36.37 26.09 -17.62
C LEU A 11 34.84 26.25 -17.61
N ARG A 12 34.29 27.17 -18.42
CA ARG A 12 32.84 27.34 -18.58
C ARG A 12 32.17 26.14 -19.27
N PHE A 13 32.82 25.55 -20.28
CA PHE A 13 32.30 24.35 -20.94
C PHE A 13 32.32 23.12 -20.02
N LEU A 14 33.35 22.97 -19.17
CA LEU A 14 33.42 21.89 -18.18
C LEU A 14 32.36 22.05 -17.08
N PHE A 15 32.01 23.29 -16.69
CA PHE A 15 30.96 23.55 -15.72
C PHE A 15 29.56 23.24 -16.27
N ILE A 16 29.29 23.57 -17.54
CA ILE A 16 28.00 23.26 -18.19
C ILE A 16 27.83 21.75 -18.38
N ALA A 17 28.90 21.03 -18.72
CA ALA A 17 28.89 19.56 -18.81
C ALA A 17 28.68 18.87 -17.45
N TYR A 18 29.16 19.48 -16.36
CA TYR A 18 28.93 18.98 -14.99
C TYR A 18 27.48 19.22 -14.53
N VAL A 19 26.88 20.36 -14.88
CA VAL A 19 25.47 20.66 -14.55
C VAL A 19 24.50 19.84 -15.41
N SER A 20 24.85 19.52 -16.67
CA SER A 20 24.03 18.66 -17.52
C SER A 20 24.13 17.16 -17.18
N GLY A 21 25.21 16.73 -16.52
CA GLY A 21 25.39 15.34 -16.04
C GLY A 21 24.63 14.98 -14.76
N MET A 22 24.02 15.95 -14.08
CA MET A 22 23.26 15.78 -12.83
C MET A 22 21.74 15.87 -13.03
N LEU A 23 21.24 15.66 -14.26
CA LEU A 23 19.85 15.27 -14.47
C LEU A 23 19.80 13.74 -14.54
N ALA A 24 20.16 13.09 -13.43
CA ALA A 24 19.65 11.76 -13.16
C ALA A 24 18.14 11.91 -13.00
N PHE A 25 17.40 11.84 -14.11
CA PHE A 25 15.99 11.54 -14.06
C PHE A 25 15.88 10.22 -13.30
N LYS A 26 15.54 10.29 -12.01
CA LYS A 26 14.96 9.16 -11.31
C LYS A 26 13.79 8.75 -12.16
N THR A 27 13.98 7.71 -12.96
CA THR A 27 12.93 7.14 -13.78
C THR A 27 11.95 6.62 -12.75
N VAL A 28 10.87 7.38 -12.48
CA VAL A 28 9.70 6.85 -11.79
C VAL A 28 9.39 5.58 -12.56
N ARG A 29 9.65 4.41 -11.96
CA ARG A 29 9.30 3.13 -12.58
C ARG A 29 7.85 3.27 -12.98
N ALA A 30 7.54 3.06 -14.25
CA ALA A 30 6.17 3.15 -14.73
C ALA A 30 5.31 2.18 -13.90
N GLN A 31 4.52 2.72 -12.96
CA GLN A 31 3.60 2.01 -12.06
C GLN A 31 2.32 1.66 -12.81
N SER A 32 2.44 1.23 -14.07
CA SER A 32 1.28 0.96 -14.91
C SER A 32 0.41 -0.10 -14.25
N GLY A 33 -0.88 0.23 -14.06
CA GLY A 33 -1.87 -0.66 -13.46
C GLY A 33 -1.78 -0.85 -11.94
N PHE A 34 -0.89 -0.14 -11.24
CA PHE A 34 -0.82 -0.20 -9.78
C PHE A 34 -1.96 0.58 -9.15
N ILE A 35 -2.53 0.03 -8.07
CA ILE A 35 -3.47 0.74 -7.19
C ILE A 35 -2.85 0.75 -5.79
N SER A 36 -2.67 1.91 -5.18
CA SER A 36 -2.19 2.01 -3.79
C SER A 36 -3.09 3.01 -3.06
N ILE A 37 -3.82 2.53 -2.08
CA ILE A 37 -4.81 3.30 -1.32
C ILE A 37 -4.29 3.42 0.10
N ASP A 38 -4.17 4.66 0.57
CA ASP A 38 -3.97 4.97 1.98
C ASP A 38 -5.35 5.30 2.58
N CYS A 39 -5.79 4.46 3.52
CA CYS A 39 -7.15 4.51 4.04
C CYS A 39 -7.19 5.48 5.22
N GLY A 40 -8.19 6.37 5.27
CA GLY A 40 -8.28 7.37 6.33
C GLY A 40 -7.55 8.70 6.05
N ILE A 41 -6.75 8.80 4.98
CA ILE A 41 -6.19 10.11 4.59
C ILE A 41 -7.28 11.07 4.14
N THR A 42 -6.96 12.35 4.05
CA THR A 42 -7.89 13.37 3.54
C THR A 42 -8.31 13.05 2.11
N GLU A 43 -9.60 13.24 1.83
CA GLU A 43 -10.20 13.03 0.51
C GLU A 43 -9.45 13.79 -0.59
N ASN A 44 -9.29 13.14 -1.74
CA ASN A 44 -8.55 13.63 -2.91
C ASN A 44 -7.05 13.90 -2.69
N MET A 45 -6.49 13.50 -1.53
CA MET A 45 -5.04 13.54 -1.33
C MET A 45 -4.35 12.44 -2.14
N THR A 46 -3.17 12.78 -2.63
CA THR A 46 -2.23 11.86 -3.24
C THR A 46 -0.82 12.20 -2.78
N TYR A 47 0.04 11.20 -2.63
CA TYR A 47 1.44 11.42 -2.33
C TYR A 47 2.31 10.29 -2.86
N THR A 48 3.57 10.60 -3.17
CA THR A 48 4.58 9.59 -3.46
C THR A 48 5.29 9.19 -2.17
N ASP A 49 5.17 7.93 -1.80
CA ASP A 49 5.85 7.36 -0.64
C ASP A 49 7.37 7.42 -0.83
N LYS A 50 8.08 8.00 0.14
CA LYS A 50 9.52 8.29 0.01
C LYS A 50 10.39 7.04 0.03
N THR A 51 9.89 5.95 0.63
CA THR A 51 10.64 4.71 0.81
C THR A 51 10.49 3.78 -0.39
N THR A 52 9.25 3.63 -0.87
CA THR A 52 8.88 2.71 -1.95
C THR A 52 8.79 3.39 -3.31
N GLU A 53 8.79 4.71 -3.35
CA GLU A 53 8.55 5.55 -4.54
C GLU A 53 7.17 5.31 -5.19
N LEU A 54 6.24 4.67 -4.47
CA LEU A 54 4.88 4.36 -4.94
C LEU A 54 3.94 5.53 -4.72
N ASN A 55 3.06 5.80 -5.69
CA ASN A 55 2.01 6.78 -5.50
C ASN A 55 0.83 6.17 -4.73
N TYR A 56 0.46 6.80 -3.63
CA TYR A 56 -0.74 6.49 -2.83
C TYR A 56 -1.79 7.56 -3.03
N VAL A 57 -3.05 7.12 -3.10
CA VAL A 57 -4.23 7.97 -3.22
C VAL A 57 -5.19 7.73 -2.06
N SER A 58 -6.07 8.69 -1.80
CA SER A 58 -7.20 8.50 -0.90
C SER A 58 -8.15 7.41 -1.38
N GLU A 59 -8.92 6.83 -0.47
CA GLU A 59 -9.96 5.84 -0.77
C GLU A 59 -11.20 6.37 -1.51
N SER A 60 -11.26 7.68 -1.79
CA SER A 60 -12.32 8.29 -2.59
C SER A 60 -12.46 7.60 -3.95
N GLY A 61 -13.67 7.15 -4.27
CA GLY A 61 -13.98 6.41 -5.49
C GLY A 61 -13.77 4.89 -5.42
N PHE A 62 -13.24 4.37 -4.31
CA PHE A 62 -13.10 2.93 -4.07
C PHE A 62 -14.15 2.36 -3.11
N ILE A 63 -14.81 3.20 -2.31
CA ILE A 63 -15.85 2.80 -1.35
C ILE A 63 -17.17 3.46 -1.76
N GLU A 64 -18.25 2.70 -1.71
CA GLU A 64 -19.59 3.25 -1.94
C GLU A 64 -19.99 4.21 -0.81
N ASN A 65 -20.58 5.35 -1.17
CA ASN A 65 -21.16 6.34 -0.25
C ASN A 65 -20.24 6.85 0.87
N ASN A 66 -18.92 6.70 0.74
CA ASN A 66 -17.94 7.11 1.75
C ASN A 66 -18.32 6.60 3.16
N ILE A 67 -18.74 5.34 3.31
CA ILE A 67 -19.16 4.75 4.59
C ILE A 67 -17.94 4.54 5.51
N GLY A 68 -18.14 4.63 6.83
CA GLY A 68 -17.13 4.43 7.86
C GLY A 68 -16.58 5.75 8.42
N GLU A 69 -15.51 5.67 9.20
CA GLU A 69 -14.90 6.82 9.87
C GLU A 69 -13.38 6.84 9.68
N ARG A 70 -12.82 8.01 9.40
CA ARG A 70 -11.39 8.21 9.22
C ARG A 70 -10.76 8.51 10.59
N HIS A 71 -9.65 7.85 10.88
CA HIS A 71 -8.94 8.01 12.15
C HIS A 71 -7.43 8.10 11.92
N THR A 72 -6.76 8.76 12.85
CA THR A 72 -5.30 8.75 13.00
C THR A 72 -4.97 7.88 14.21
N ILE A 73 -3.91 7.09 14.15
CA ILE A 73 -3.46 6.31 15.31
C ILE A 73 -3.02 7.24 16.46
N SER A 74 -3.05 6.74 17.70
CA SER A 74 -2.55 7.46 18.87
C SER A 74 -1.08 7.82 18.73
N LEU A 75 -0.71 9.01 19.19
CA LEU A 75 0.64 9.58 19.08
C LEU A 75 1.74 8.68 19.66
N GLU A 76 1.41 7.88 20.67
CA GLU A 76 2.34 6.93 21.30
C GLU A 76 2.81 5.80 20.37
N TYR A 77 2.10 5.57 19.25
CA TYR A 77 2.43 4.57 18.23
C TYR A 77 3.05 5.18 16.96
N HIS A 78 3.32 6.49 16.93
CA HIS A 78 4.07 7.13 15.84
C HIS A 78 5.57 6.95 16.06
N PHE A 79 6.12 5.86 15.53
CA PHE A 79 7.55 5.59 15.55
C PHE A 79 8.24 6.12 14.28
N ASN A 80 9.52 6.49 14.37
CA ASN A 80 10.29 6.99 13.23
C ASN A 80 10.40 5.99 12.05
N THR A 81 10.22 4.70 12.31
CA THR A 81 10.28 3.62 11.32
C THR A 81 8.90 3.20 10.83
N LEU A 82 7.83 3.90 11.23
CA LEU A 82 6.48 3.57 10.82
C LEU A 82 6.27 3.94 9.35
N ASP A 83 5.79 2.99 8.55
CA ASP A 83 5.36 3.30 7.19
C ASP A 83 4.23 4.34 7.23
N GLN A 84 4.30 5.34 6.37
CA GLN A 84 3.33 6.44 6.32
C GLN A 84 1.86 5.95 6.23
N GLN A 85 1.63 4.84 5.52
CA GLN A 85 0.30 4.26 5.33
C GLN A 85 -0.32 3.66 6.61
N PHE A 86 0.43 3.61 7.71
CA PHE A 86 -0.09 3.17 9.01
C PHE A 86 -0.46 4.33 9.93
N SER A 87 -0.16 5.57 9.55
CA SER A 87 -0.52 6.75 10.35
C SER A 87 -2.03 6.98 10.40
N THR A 88 -2.75 6.57 9.35
CA THR A 88 -4.20 6.69 9.23
C THR A 88 -4.87 5.34 8.98
N LEU A 89 -6.16 5.28 9.26
CA LEU A 89 -7.02 4.15 8.91
C LEU A 89 -8.46 4.59 8.68
N ARG A 90 -9.21 3.73 7.97
CA ARG A 90 -10.67 3.80 7.89
C ARG A 90 -11.28 2.69 8.72
N SER A 91 -12.15 3.04 9.65
CA SER A 91 -12.89 2.12 10.50
C SER A 91 -14.36 2.02 10.09
N PHE A 92 -15.00 0.89 10.35
CA PHE A 92 -16.39 0.61 9.95
C PHE A 92 -17.21 0.17 11.15
N PRO A 93 -17.70 1.10 12.00
CA PRO A 93 -18.48 0.79 13.19
C PRO A 93 -19.90 0.30 12.87
N GLN A 94 -20.37 0.53 11.64
CA GLN A 94 -21.69 0.15 11.16
C GLN A 94 -21.58 -0.82 9.98
N GLY A 95 -22.59 -1.69 9.86
CA GLY A 95 -22.69 -2.70 8.82
C GLY A 95 -21.89 -3.96 9.11
N ASP A 96 -22.41 -5.10 8.65
CA ASP A 96 -21.78 -6.40 8.87
C ASP A 96 -20.61 -6.64 7.91
N LYS A 97 -20.66 -6.03 6.72
CA LYS A 97 -19.68 -6.18 5.64
C LYS A 97 -19.49 -4.88 4.89
N ASN A 98 -18.26 -4.38 4.87
CA ASN A 98 -17.90 -3.14 4.18
C ASN A 98 -16.80 -3.43 3.15
N CYS A 99 -16.98 -2.99 1.91
CA CYS A 99 -16.15 -3.41 0.78
C CYS A 99 -15.54 -2.23 0.03
N TYR A 100 -14.29 -2.41 -0.39
CA TYR A 100 -13.62 -1.64 -1.42
C TYR A 100 -13.83 -2.31 -2.77
N THR A 101 -14.08 -1.51 -3.80
CA THR A 101 -14.18 -1.94 -5.19
C THR A 101 -12.93 -1.52 -5.94
N LEU A 102 -12.06 -2.49 -6.25
CA LEU A 102 -10.88 -2.28 -7.09
C LEU A 102 -11.23 -2.54 -8.56
N ARG A 103 -10.67 -1.71 -9.46
CA ARG A 103 -10.84 -1.78 -10.92
C ARG A 103 -9.46 -1.87 -11.59
N PRO A 104 -8.87 -3.07 -11.67
CA PRO A 104 -7.54 -3.25 -12.27
C PRO A 104 -7.54 -2.87 -13.75
N GLY A 105 -6.49 -2.19 -14.23
CA GLY A 105 -6.41 -1.72 -15.61
C GLY A 105 -6.46 -2.85 -16.66
N ASP A 106 -5.81 -3.99 -16.39
CA ASP A 106 -5.83 -5.13 -17.31
C ASP A 106 -7.11 -5.98 -17.18
N GLY A 107 -8.01 -5.67 -16.24
CA GLY A 107 -9.30 -6.34 -16.06
C GLY A 107 -9.23 -7.82 -15.66
N LYS A 108 -10.33 -8.54 -15.92
CA LYS A 108 -10.49 -9.96 -15.55
C LYS A 108 -9.50 -10.88 -16.27
N GLY A 109 -9.25 -12.05 -15.67
CA GLY A 109 -8.39 -13.09 -16.24
C GLY A 109 -6.88 -12.81 -16.10
N ASN A 110 -6.50 -11.62 -15.65
CA ASN A 110 -5.12 -11.27 -15.34
C ASN A 110 -4.76 -11.53 -13.88
N LYS A 111 -3.48 -11.71 -13.60
CA LYS A 111 -3.00 -12.07 -12.27
C LYS A 111 -2.61 -10.83 -11.46
N TYR A 112 -3.13 -10.75 -10.24
CA TYR A 112 -2.85 -9.63 -9.34
C TYR A 112 -2.37 -10.11 -7.97
N LEU A 113 -1.38 -9.42 -7.41
CA LEU A 113 -1.11 -9.45 -5.96
C LEU A 113 -1.94 -8.37 -5.30
N ILE A 114 -2.75 -8.76 -4.31
CA ILE A 114 -3.56 -7.86 -3.49
C ILE A 114 -3.00 -7.93 -2.07
N ARG A 115 -2.78 -6.76 -1.47
CA ARG A 115 -2.23 -6.63 -0.13
C ARG A 115 -3.11 -5.70 0.70
N ALA A 116 -3.63 -6.20 1.82
CA ALA A 116 -4.33 -5.41 2.82
C ALA A 116 -3.46 -5.28 4.07
N ARG A 117 -3.34 -4.06 4.60
CA ARG A 117 -2.47 -3.74 5.73
C ARG A 117 -3.26 -3.08 6.84
N PHE A 118 -2.87 -3.40 8.07
CA PHE A 118 -3.59 -2.99 9.27
C PHE A 118 -2.61 -2.63 10.39
N LEU A 119 -2.85 -1.51 11.05
CA LEU A 119 -2.28 -1.20 12.37
C LEU A 119 -3.40 -0.61 13.24
N TYR A 120 -3.64 -1.20 14.41
CA TYR A 120 -4.66 -0.68 15.33
C TYR A 120 -4.23 0.65 15.96
N GLY A 121 -3.01 0.71 16.51
CA GLY A 121 -2.42 1.94 17.02
C GLY A 121 -3.31 2.70 18.03
N ASN A 122 -4.20 1.99 18.74
CA ASN A 122 -5.15 2.56 19.70
C ASN A 122 -5.93 3.77 19.16
N TYR A 123 -6.30 3.75 17.87
CA TYR A 123 -6.91 4.90 17.20
C TYR A 123 -8.21 5.40 17.86
N ASP A 124 -8.93 4.52 18.55
CA ASP A 124 -10.20 4.80 19.23
C ASP A 124 -10.06 5.01 20.74
N GLY A 125 -8.84 4.93 21.28
CA GLY A 125 -8.54 5.10 22.70
C GLY A 125 -9.10 3.99 23.62
N ARG A 126 -9.61 2.88 23.07
CA ARG A 126 -10.26 1.82 23.86
C ARG A 126 -9.31 0.73 24.33
N MET A 127 -8.09 0.69 23.79
CA MET A 127 -7.09 -0.38 24.02
C MET A 127 -7.65 -1.80 23.86
N THR A 128 -8.72 -1.96 23.09
CA THR A 128 -9.39 -3.25 22.89
C THR A 128 -9.12 -3.70 21.46
N LEU A 129 -8.31 -4.75 21.32
CA LEU A 129 -7.87 -5.23 20.02
C LEU A 129 -9.05 -5.85 19.26
N PRO A 130 -9.41 -5.33 18.08
CA PRO A 130 -10.53 -5.87 17.33
C PRO A 130 -10.14 -7.19 16.66
N VAL A 131 -11.13 -8.07 16.50
CA VAL A 131 -11.06 -9.26 15.66
C VAL A 131 -12.16 -9.15 14.62
N PHE A 132 -11.77 -9.35 13.37
CA PHE A 132 -12.67 -9.29 12.23
C PHE A 132 -12.13 -10.13 11.09
N ASP A 133 -12.94 -10.36 10.06
CA ASP A 133 -12.54 -11.14 8.90
C ASP A 133 -12.32 -10.26 7.66
N LEU A 134 -11.37 -10.69 6.83
CA LEU A 134 -11.08 -10.15 5.51
C LEU A 134 -11.60 -11.11 4.46
N TYR A 135 -12.34 -10.59 3.49
CA TYR A 135 -12.96 -11.33 2.39
C TYR A 135 -12.49 -10.79 1.05
N LEU A 136 -12.38 -11.69 0.08
CA LEU A 136 -12.25 -11.36 -1.34
C LEU A 136 -13.55 -11.79 -2.03
N GLY A 137 -14.41 -10.83 -2.35
CA GLY A 137 -15.78 -11.07 -2.80
C GLY A 137 -16.60 -11.81 -1.73
N ALA A 138 -17.09 -13.00 -2.08
CA ALA A 138 -17.84 -13.86 -1.16
C ALA A 138 -16.95 -14.79 -0.31
N ASN A 139 -15.66 -14.93 -0.67
CA ASN A 139 -14.78 -15.91 -0.05
C ASN A 139 -13.99 -15.30 1.10
N LYS A 140 -13.96 -15.99 2.24
CA LYS A 140 -13.11 -15.61 3.36
C LYS A 140 -11.64 -15.76 2.94
N TRP A 141 -10.87 -14.69 3.09
CA TRP A 141 -9.44 -14.66 2.80
C TRP A 141 -8.63 -14.92 4.07
N SER A 142 -8.87 -14.18 5.15
CA SER A 142 -8.14 -14.36 6.41
C SER A 142 -8.93 -13.78 7.58
N SER A 143 -8.67 -14.24 8.79
CA SER A 143 -9.00 -13.46 10.00
C SER A 143 -7.88 -12.47 10.31
N VAL A 144 -8.26 -11.29 10.80
CA VAL A 144 -7.38 -10.23 11.28
C VAL A 144 -7.49 -10.20 12.80
N LYS A 145 -6.38 -10.49 13.47
CA LYS A 145 -6.26 -10.56 14.92
C LYS A 145 -4.89 -10.03 15.31
N PHE A 146 -4.87 -9.09 16.23
CA PHE A 146 -3.65 -8.44 16.73
C PHE A 146 -3.26 -9.03 18.08
N ASP A 147 -1.97 -9.21 18.30
CA ASP A 147 -1.43 -9.59 19.62
C ASP A 147 -1.24 -8.37 20.53
N ASN A 148 -1.04 -7.18 19.94
CA ASN A 148 -0.96 -5.89 20.64
C ASN A 148 -1.31 -4.73 19.69
N ALA A 149 -1.34 -3.50 20.20
CA ALA A 149 -1.71 -2.31 19.43
C ALA A 149 -0.60 -1.78 18.49
N ASN A 150 0.66 -2.17 18.68
CA ASN A 150 1.80 -1.67 17.89
C ASN A 150 2.20 -2.57 16.71
N ILE A 151 1.69 -3.80 16.67
CA ILE A 151 1.96 -4.74 15.59
C ILE A 151 1.15 -4.37 14.36
N SER A 152 1.86 -4.16 13.25
CA SER A 152 1.24 -4.10 11.94
C SER A 152 1.04 -5.51 11.37
N LEU A 153 -0.10 -5.71 10.72
CA LEU A 153 -0.43 -6.95 10.02
C LEU A 153 -0.53 -6.68 8.53
N THR A 154 0.04 -7.58 7.74
CA THR A 154 -0.08 -7.57 6.29
C THR A 154 -0.66 -8.90 5.83
N LYS A 155 -1.74 -8.85 5.05
CA LYS A 155 -2.35 -10.01 4.41
C LYS A 155 -2.17 -9.88 2.91
N GLU A 156 -1.69 -10.93 2.27
CA GLU A 156 -1.47 -10.99 0.83
C GLU A 156 -2.22 -12.16 0.19
N ILE A 157 -2.78 -11.92 -0.99
CA ILE A 157 -3.38 -12.92 -1.85
C ILE A 157 -3.02 -12.63 -3.30
N ILE A 158 -2.63 -13.66 -4.03
CA ILE A 158 -2.58 -13.63 -5.48
C ILE A 158 -3.93 -14.12 -5.98
N HIS A 159 -4.54 -13.39 -6.91
CA HIS A 159 -5.84 -13.73 -7.46
C HIS A 159 -5.94 -13.45 -8.95
N ILE A 160 -6.62 -14.34 -9.67
CA ILE A 160 -7.07 -14.14 -11.04
C ILE A 160 -8.60 -13.91 -10.99
N PRO A 161 -9.09 -12.67 -11.12
CA PRO A 161 -10.50 -12.37 -10.98
C PRO A 161 -11.27 -12.80 -12.23
N SER A 162 -12.49 -13.29 -12.02
CA SER A 162 -13.42 -13.63 -13.10
C SER A 162 -14.26 -12.42 -13.58
N SER A 163 -14.14 -11.28 -12.89
CA SER A 163 -14.83 -10.02 -13.16
C SER A 163 -13.80 -8.88 -13.26
N ASP A 164 -14.18 -7.79 -13.93
CA ASP A 164 -13.36 -6.58 -14.05
C ASP A 164 -13.30 -5.77 -12.74
N TYR A 165 -14.05 -6.21 -11.73
CA TYR A 165 -14.08 -5.66 -10.38
C TYR A 165 -13.61 -6.70 -9.37
N ILE A 166 -12.85 -6.23 -8.38
CA ILE A 166 -12.45 -7.03 -7.21
C ILE A 166 -12.97 -6.36 -5.95
N PHE A 167 -13.77 -7.08 -5.19
CA PHE A 167 -14.26 -6.61 -3.89
C PHE A 167 -13.35 -7.09 -2.77
N VAL A 168 -12.75 -6.17 -2.02
CA VAL A 168 -11.99 -6.48 -0.80
C VAL A 168 -12.79 -5.97 0.38
N CYS A 169 -13.25 -6.87 1.25
CA CYS A 169 -14.20 -6.53 2.29
C CYS A 169 -13.70 -6.87 3.68
N VAL A 170 -13.95 -5.98 4.64
CA VAL A 170 -13.83 -6.25 6.06
C VAL A 170 -15.21 -6.61 6.62
N VAL A 171 -15.27 -7.67 7.42
CA VAL A 171 -16.51 -8.25 7.95
C VAL A 171 -16.46 -8.25 9.46
N ASN A 172 -17.47 -7.65 10.07
CA ASN A 172 -17.62 -7.58 11.51
C ASN A 172 -17.96 -8.96 12.08
N THR A 173 -17.17 -9.43 13.05
CA THR A 173 -17.42 -10.70 13.75
C THR A 173 -17.92 -10.50 15.18
N GLY A 174 -18.34 -9.28 15.53
CA GLY A 174 -18.86 -8.93 16.86
C GLY A 174 -17.78 -8.67 17.92
N HIS A 175 -16.51 -8.63 17.54
CA HIS A 175 -15.36 -8.55 18.45
C HIS A 175 -14.54 -7.27 18.23
N GLY A 176 -15.22 -6.12 18.10
CA GLY A 176 -14.61 -4.82 17.85
C GLY A 176 -14.87 -4.30 16.44
N THR A 177 -14.40 -3.09 16.15
CA THR A 177 -14.67 -2.39 14.89
C THR A 177 -13.69 -2.83 13.81
N PRO A 178 -14.16 -3.37 12.66
CA PRO A 178 -13.30 -3.65 11.52
C PRO A 178 -12.69 -2.37 10.95
N PHE A 179 -11.46 -2.44 10.48
CA PHE A 179 -10.78 -1.30 9.87
C PHE A 179 -9.76 -1.76 8.83
N ILE A 180 -9.22 -0.82 8.06
CA ILE A 180 -8.11 -1.02 7.13
C ILE A 180 -7.22 0.23 7.09
N SER A 181 -5.90 0.04 7.03
CA SER A 181 -4.93 1.14 6.96
C SER A 181 -4.45 1.36 5.52
N ALA A 182 -4.19 0.29 4.77
CA ALA A 182 -3.81 0.40 3.37
C ALA A 182 -4.33 -0.76 2.53
N LEU A 183 -4.60 -0.49 1.26
CA LEU A 183 -4.99 -1.49 0.27
C LEU A 183 -4.21 -1.30 -1.03
N GLU A 184 -3.51 -2.33 -1.46
CA GLU A 184 -2.63 -2.30 -2.63
C GLU A 184 -2.98 -3.41 -3.60
N LEU A 185 -2.85 -3.11 -4.89
CA LEU A 185 -2.95 -4.07 -5.97
C LEU A 185 -1.79 -3.88 -6.95
N ARG A 186 -1.18 -4.99 -7.34
CA ARG A 186 -0.04 -5.06 -8.24
C ARG A 186 -0.32 -6.07 -9.36
N PRO A 187 -0.28 -5.68 -10.64
CA PRO A 187 -0.25 -6.62 -11.75
C PRO A 187 0.96 -7.55 -11.65
N LEU A 188 0.75 -8.83 -11.91
CA LEU A 188 1.78 -9.85 -11.97
C LEU A 188 1.80 -10.48 -13.37
N LYS A 189 2.96 -10.98 -13.78
CA LYS A 189 3.04 -11.82 -14.98
C LYS A 189 2.25 -13.10 -14.75
N ASN A 190 1.47 -13.53 -15.74
CA ASN A 190 0.67 -14.76 -15.63
C ASN A 190 1.51 -16.02 -15.36
N SER A 191 2.79 -16.02 -15.75
CA SER A 191 3.76 -17.08 -15.44
C SER A 191 4.18 -17.16 -13.96
N THR A 192 3.84 -16.18 -13.13
CA THR A 192 4.14 -16.18 -11.68
C THR A 192 3.13 -17.08 -10.96
N TYR A 193 3.56 -18.12 -10.22
CA TYR A 193 2.66 -19.05 -9.52
C TYR A 193 1.59 -19.66 -10.45
N THR A 194 1.99 -20.50 -11.40
CA THR A 194 1.14 -21.02 -12.48
C THR A 194 0.01 -21.94 -12.02
N SER A 195 0.13 -22.60 -10.87
CA SER A 195 -0.77 -23.68 -10.45
C SER A 195 -2.05 -23.25 -9.73
N ALA A 196 -2.30 -21.95 -9.51
CA ALA A 196 -3.43 -21.49 -8.69
C ALA A 196 -4.15 -20.27 -9.27
N THR A 197 -5.49 -20.29 -9.20
CA THR A 197 -6.37 -19.14 -9.47
C THR A 197 -6.43 -18.17 -8.29
N ALA A 198 -6.17 -18.67 -7.08
CA ALA A 198 -5.96 -17.87 -5.89
C ALA A 198 -4.92 -18.52 -4.96
N ALA A 199 -4.04 -17.73 -4.36
CA ALA A 199 -3.03 -18.20 -3.39
C ALA A 199 -2.83 -17.17 -2.28
N VAL A 200 -3.12 -17.57 -1.03
CA VAL A 200 -2.89 -16.72 0.15
C VAL A 200 -1.44 -16.87 0.61
N LEU A 201 -0.80 -15.76 0.97
CA LEU A 201 0.55 -15.79 1.51
C LEU A 201 0.56 -16.53 2.85
N TYR A 202 1.33 -17.62 2.92
CA TYR A 202 1.67 -18.27 4.19
C TYR A 202 2.88 -17.61 4.84
N ARG A 203 4.00 -17.51 4.10
CA ARG A 203 5.24 -16.86 4.55
C ARG A 203 6.07 -16.41 3.35
N ARG A 204 6.79 -15.30 3.51
CA ARG A 204 7.86 -14.87 2.60
C ARG A 204 9.15 -14.78 3.41
N LEU A 205 10.23 -15.37 2.90
CA LEU A 205 11.51 -15.43 3.57
C LEU A 205 12.61 -15.00 2.60
N ASP A 206 13.49 -14.12 3.07
CA ASP A 206 14.76 -13.82 2.42
C ASP A 206 15.87 -14.58 3.15
N VAL A 207 16.11 -15.82 2.72
CA VAL A 207 17.02 -16.74 3.42
C VAL A 207 18.47 -16.37 3.09
N GLY A 208 19.28 -16.13 4.12
CA GLY A 208 20.69 -15.74 3.98
C GLY A 208 20.90 -14.24 3.89
N SER A 209 19.86 -13.42 4.10
CA SER A 209 20.01 -11.97 4.19
C SER A 209 20.91 -11.58 5.35
N THR A 210 21.89 -10.73 5.09
CA THR A 210 22.72 -10.08 6.13
C THR A 210 22.10 -8.78 6.64
N SER A 211 20.98 -8.36 6.03
CA SER A 211 20.22 -7.18 6.42
C SER A 211 18.93 -7.58 7.12
N ASN A 212 18.50 -6.79 8.10
CA ASN A 212 17.18 -6.94 8.73
C ASN A 212 16.07 -6.20 7.94
N ILE A 213 16.32 -5.88 6.67
CA ILE A 213 15.38 -5.12 5.84
C ILE A 213 14.43 -6.10 5.16
N SER A 214 13.13 -5.93 5.38
CA SER A 214 12.12 -6.70 4.64
C SER A 214 12.03 -6.17 3.20
N VAL A 215 12.22 -7.04 2.21
CA VAL A 215 11.94 -6.73 0.80
C VAL A 215 10.43 -6.77 0.59
N ARG A 216 9.87 -5.63 0.15
CA ARG A 216 8.42 -5.41 -0.03
C ARG A 216 7.98 -5.50 -1.48
#